data_AF-A0A534SDB6-F1
#
_entry.id   AF-A0A534SDB6-F1
#
_cell.length_a   1.000
_cell.length_b   1.000
_cell.length_c   1.000
_cell.angle_alpha   90.00
_cell.angle_beta   90.00
_cell.angle_gamma   90.00
#
_symmetry.space_group_name_H-M   'P 1'
#
loop_
_entity.id
_entity.type
_entity.pdbx_description
1 polymer ?
#
loop_
_entity_poly.entity_id
_entity_poly.type
_entity_poly.pdbx_seq_one_letter_code
_entity_poly.pdbx_strand_id
1 'polypeptide(L)'
;PFRLMARAEIKQPSDLKGKKAGITTFGSTSDQIVRMALKHFNLEPNKDVALLSFGAQPEVFAALQSGAVQAGALSFPLYAKATKLGMRELVNFAELGAEDINGTVITTRSLIAQQRDTILRFLRAFTRGMYRYRTDKEFSKKVLGKYGKISDDETLEATWQDYAPTLQKTPRPSLKAIQFLLENQFPGKKPPPKLEQFVDTSLVEQLEKSGFIDSVNK
;
A
#
# COMPACT_ATOMS: atom_id res chain seq x y z
N PRO A 1 -6.16 -3.80 2.51
CA PRO A 1 -5.97 -2.39 2.97
C PRO A 1 -5.06 -2.32 4.19
N PHE A 2 -4.37 -1.20 4.41
CA PHE A 2 -3.64 -0.98 5.65
C PHE A 2 -4.59 -0.93 6.85
N ARG A 3 -4.06 -1.28 8.01
CA ARG A 3 -4.70 -1.14 9.33
C ARG A 3 -3.73 -0.46 10.29
N LEU A 4 -4.24 0.39 11.17
CA LEU A 4 -3.43 0.95 12.25
C LEU A 4 -3.46 -0.05 13.39
N MET A 5 -2.38 -0.82 13.51
CA MET A 5 -2.22 -1.79 14.59
C MET A 5 -1.53 -1.13 15.77
N ALA A 6 -1.97 -1.45 16.97
CA ALA A 6 -1.40 -0.98 18.22
C ALA A 6 -1.15 -2.15 19.18
N ARG A 7 -0.16 -2.00 20.05
CA ARG A 7 0.15 -3.01 21.06
C ARG A 7 -1.02 -3.20 22.02
N ALA A 8 -1.09 -4.37 22.66
CA ALA A 8 -2.23 -4.80 23.46
C ALA A 8 -2.58 -3.84 24.62
N GLU A 9 -1.57 -3.14 25.16
CA GLU A 9 -1.70 -2.14 26.22
C GLU A 9 -2.42 -0.85 25.79
N ILE A 10 -2.50 -0.55 24.50
CA ILE A 10 -3.24 0.59 23.94
C ILE A 10 -4.70 0.19 23.81
N LYS A 11 -5.54 0.54 24.79
CA LYS A 11 -6.94 0.10 24.84
C LYS A 11 -7.86 1.00 24.02
N GLN A 12 -7.47 2.25 23.84
CA GLN A 12 -8.22 3.27 23.12
C GLN A 12 -7.27 4.25 22.42
N PRO A 13 -7.71 4.96 21.38
CA PRO A 13 -6.82 5.85 20.63
C PRO A 13 -6.09 6.91 21.47
N SER A 14 -6.75 7.47 22.49
CA SER A 14 -6.16 8.48 23.38
C SER A 14 -4.93 7.99 24.15
N ASP A 15 -4.77 6.68 24.36
CA ASP A 15 -3.60 6.08 25.02
C ASP A 15 -2.30 6.24 24.20
N LEU A 16 -2.43 6.61 22.91
CA LEU A 16 -1.28 6.93 22.06
C LEU A 16 -0.62 8.28 22.40
N LYS A 17 -1.27 9.14 23.19
CA LYS A 17 -0.68 10.43 23.57
C LYS A 17 0.61 10.23 24.38
N GLY A 18 1.68 10.91 23.97
CA GLY A 18 3.04 10.74 24.47
C GLY A 18 3.75 9.46 24.01
N LYS A 19 3.15 8.68 23.11
CA LYS A 19 3.72 7.42 22.58
C LYS A 19 4.35 7.63 21.20
N LYS A 20 4.86 6.53 20.66
CA LYS A 20 5.52 6.49 19.35
C LYS A 20 4.72 5.62 18.38
N ALA A 21 4.66 6.02 17.11
CA ALA A 21 4.10 5.22 16.03
C ALA A 21 5.13 4.98 14.91
N GLY A 22 5.16 3.76 14.40
CA GLY A 22 6.07 3.32 13.35
C GLY A 22 5.49 3.53 11.95
N ILE A 23 6.32 4.04 11.06
CA ILE A 23 6.07 4.21 9.63
C ILE A 23 7.23 3.58 8.85
N THR A 24 7.04 3.25 7.57
CA THR A 24 8.15 2.81 6.73
C THR A 24 9.10 3.97 6.49
N THR A 25 8.63 5.01 5.79
CA THR A 25 9.41 6.24 5.52
C THR A 25 8.50 7.45 5.52
N PHE A 26 9.04 8.63 5.89
CA PHE A 26 8.31 9.89 5.77
C PHE A 26 7.83 10.13 4.34
N GLY A 27 6.59 10.57 4.20
CA GLY A 27 5.91 10.77 2.91
C GLY A 27 5.39 9.49 2.25
N SER A 28 5.68 8.30 2.78
CA SER A 28 5.11 7.04 2.28
C SER A 28 3.61 6.92 2.59
N THR A 29 2.94 5.95 1.96
CA THR A 29 1.55 5.58 2.28
C THR A 29 1.37 5.34 3.79
N SER A 30 2.29 4.59 4.42
CA SER A 30 2.22 4.30 5.86
C SER A 30 2.28 5.55 6.75
N ASP A 31 3.05 6.57 6.34
CA ASP A 31 3.14 7.85 7.06
C ASP A 31 1.83 8.63 6.97
N GLN A 32 1.28 8.77 5.76
CA GLN A 32 0.01 9.46 5.55
C GLN A 32 -1.12 8.82 6.34
N ILE A 33 -1.16 7.50 6.29
CA ILE A 33 -2.11 6.64 6.98
C ILE A 33 -2.03 6.86 8.49
N VAL A 34 -0.86 6.74 9.11
CA VAL A 34 -0.72 7.00 10.56
C VAL A 34 -1.17 8.42 10.90
N ARG A 35 -0.77 9.43 10.11
CA ARG A 35 -1.17 10.83 10.36
C ARG A 35 -2.67 11.05 10.26
N MET A 36 -3.33 10.46 9.26
CA MET A 36 -4.78 10.55 9.09
C MET A 36 -5.52 9.92 10.26
N ALA A 37 -5.12 8.73 10.70
CA ALA A 37 -5.74 8.08 11.85
C ALA A 37 -5.55 8.88 13.13
N LEU A 38 -4.34 9.40 13.38
CA LEU A 38 -4.09 10.26 14.55
C LEU A 38 -5.00 11.50 14.55
N LYS A 39 -5.13 12.19 13.41
CA LYS A 39 -6.04 13.34 13.28
C LYS A 39 -7.51 12.94 13.48
N HIS A 40 -7.93 11.80 12.94
CA HIS A 40 -9.27 11.26 13.16
C HIS A 40 -9.54 11.01 14.66
N PHE A 41 -8.51 10.66 15.42
CA PHE A 41 -8.57 10.50 16.88
C PHE A 41 -8.34 11.78 17.67
N ASN A 42 -8.32 12.95 17.02
CA ASN A 42 -8.01 14.26 17.63
C ASN A 42 -6.61 14.29 18.31
N LEU A 43 -5.63 13.58 17.74
CA LEU A 43 -4.24 13.60 18.15
C LEU A 43 -3.37 14.25 17.08
N GLU A 44 -2.47 15.13 17.50
CA GLU A 44 -1.55 15.83 16.60
C GLU A 44 -0.29 15.00 16.31
N PRO A 45 -0.04 14.60 15.04
CA PRO A 45 1.19 13.89 14.68
C PRO A 45 2.43 14.76 14.96
N ASN A 46 3.49 14.16 15.48
CA ASN A 46 4.74 14.82 15.92
C ASN A 46 4.59 15.81 17.10
N LYS A 47 3.40 15.93 17.70
CA LYS A 47 3.17 16.69 18.93
C LYS A 47 2.65 15.81 20.04
N ASP A 48 1.52 15.14 19.80
CA ASP A 48 0.95 14.16 20.74
C ASP A 48 1.53 12.77 20.52
N VAL A 49 1.89 12.39 19.29
CA VAL A 49 2.46 11.06 18.98
C VAL A 49 3.69 11.22 18.08
N ALA A 50 4.84 10.70 18.50
CA ALA A 50 6.07 10.77 17.73
C ALA A 50 6.09 9.73 16.61
N LEU A 51 6.44 10.12 15.38
CA LEU A 51 6.54 9.21 14.24
C LEU A 51 7.98 8.77 13.99
N LEU A 52 8.22 7.47 13.90
CA LEU A 52 9.54 6.88 13.67
C LEU A 52 9.56 6.03 12.40
N SER A 53 10.60 6.21 11.57
CA SER A 53 10.78 5.51 10.29
C SER A 53 11.64 4.26 10.45
N PHE A 54 11.21 3.15 9.83
CA PHE A 54 11.87 1.84 9.90
C PHE A 54 12.21 1.22 8.53
N GLY A 55 12.02 1.95 7.43
CA GLY A 55 12.37 1.54 6.07
C GLY A 55 11.31 0.69 5.37
N ALA A 56 10.87 -0.42 5.97
CA ALA A 56 9.84 -1.30 5.40
C ALA A 56 8.92 -1.91 6.48
N GLN A 57 7.84 -2.55 6.01
CA GLN A 57 6.78 -3.03 6.93
C GLN A 57 7.24 -4.14 7.90
N PRO A 58 8.10 -5.11 7.52
CA PRO A 58 8.61 -6.10 8.46
C PRO A 58 9.33 -5.47 9.66
N GLU A 59 10.08 -4.38 9.43
CA GLU A 59 10.78 -3.65 10.47
C GLU A 59 9.82 -2.83 11.35
N VAL A 60 8.77 -2.23 10.77
CA VAL A 60 7.67 -1.61 11.56
C VAL A 60 6.99 -2.66 12.45
N PHE A 61 6.71 -3.85 11.91
CA PHE A 61 6.13 -4.95 12.67
C PHE A 61 7.06 -5.43 13.80
N ALA A 62 8.35 -5.56 13.54
CA ALA A 62 9.33 -5.90 14.57
C ALA A 62 9.43 -4.82 15.67
N ALA A 63 9.33 -3.53 15.30
CA ALA A 63 9.31 -2.41 16.25
C ALA A 63 8.05 -2.41 17.12
N LEU A 64 6.90 -2.80 16.54
CA LEU A 64 5.66 -3.06 17.28
C LEU A 64 5.83 -4.24 18.26
N GLN A 65 6.50 -5.33 17.86
CA GLN A 65 6.73 -6.48 18.72
C GLN A 65 7.68 -6.17 19.90
N SER A 66 8.75 -5.43 19.64
CA SER A 66 9.75 -5.06 20.67
C SER A 66 9.28 -3.97 21.62
N GLY A 67 8.26 -3.20 21.25
CA GLY A 67 7.77 -2.06 22.04
C GLY A 67 8.50 -0.76 21.75
N ALA A 68 9.39 -0.74 20.75
CA ALA A 68 10.02 0.49 20.28
C ALA A 68 8.98 1.53 19.80
N VAL A 69 7.85 1.07 19.26
CA VAL A 69 6.65 1.86 18.97
C VAL A 69 5.39 1.17 19.51
N GLN A 70 4.37 1.97 19.81
CA GLN A 70 3.09 1.50 20.36
C GLN A 70 2.02 1.31 19.28
N ALA A 71 2.19 1.94 18.12
CA ALA A 71 1.32 1.76 16.96
C ALA A 71 2.11 1.73 15.65
N GLY A 72 1.51 1.24 14.57
CA GLY A 72 2.09 1.28 13.24
C GLY A 72 1.09 0.85 12.17
N ALA A 73 1.25 1.39 10.97
CA ALA A 73 0.44 1.02 9.82
C ALA A 73 0.98 -0.27 9.19
N LEU A 74 0.16 -1.31 9.15
CA LEU A 74 0.51 -2.62 8.56
C LEU A 74 -0.53 -3.06 7.53
N SER A 75 -0.07 -3.67 6.43
CA SER A 75 -0.93 -4.37 5.47
C SER A 75 -0.94 -5.87 5.75
N PHE A 76 -1.78 -6.62 5.01
CA PHE A 76 -1.76 -8.07 5.07
C PHE A 76 -0.40 -8.57 4.52
N PRO A 77 0.22 -9.63 5.08
CA PRO A 77 -0.22 -10.47 6.21
C PRO A 77 0.19 -9.94 7.60
N LEU A 78 0.91 -8.83 7.69
CA LEU A 78 1.53 -8.38 8.94
C LEU A 78 0.51 -7.94 9.99
N TYR A 79 -0.58 -7.26 9.59
CA TYR A 79 -1.63 -6.94 10.56
C TYR A 79 -2.29 -8.21 11.12
N ALA A 80 -2.47 -9.26 10.31
CA ALA A 80 -3.06 -10.52 10.78
C ALA A 80 -2.14 -11.24 11.78
N LYS A 81 -0.82 -11.22 11.52
CA LYS A 81 0.19 -11.68 12.49
C LYS A 81 0.16 -10.85 13.77
N ALA A 82 0.03 -9.53 13.67
CA ALA A 82 -0.12 -8.65 14.84
C ALA A 82 -1.35 -9.02 15.67
N THR A 83 -2.50 -9.24 15.03
CA THR A 83 -3.74 -9.70 15.68
C THR A 83 -3.54 -11.04 16.40
N LYS A 84 -2.87 -12.02 15.76
CA LYS A 84 -2.53 -13.31 16.41
C LYS A 84 -1.63 -13.14 17.64
N LEU A 85 -0.85 -12.06 17.74
CA LEU A 85 -0.03 -11.70 18.90
C LEU A 85 -0.77 -10.85 19.95
N GLY A 86 -2.09 -10.69 19.82
CA GLY A 86 -2.93 -9.93 20.75
C GLY A 86 -2.87 -8.41 20.57
N MET A 87 -2.25 -7.93 19.47
CA MET A 87 -2.30 -6.51 19.12
C MET A 87 -3.69 -6.12 18.65
N ARG A 88 -4.06 -4.86 18.91
CA ARG A 88 -5.38 -4.29 18.62
C ARG A 88 -5.34 -3.53 17.31
N GLU A 89 -6.41 -3.66 16.54
CA GLU A 89 -6.68 -2.76 15.43
C GLU A 89 -7.39 -1.52 15.97
N LEU A 90 -6.83 -0.33 15.70
CA LEU A 90 -7.45 0.93 16.11
C LEU A 90 -8.34 1.52 15.00
N VAL A 91 -7.96 1.31 13.74
CA VAL A 91 -8.69 1.79 12.56
C VAL A 91 -8.33 0.93 11.35
N ASN A 92 -9.34 0.63 10.54
CA ASN A 92 -9.17 0.17 9.17
C ASN A 92 -9.21 1.38 8.24
N PHE A 93 -8.17 1.57 7.43
CA PHE A 93 -8.08 2.76 6.59
C PHE A 93 -9.13 2.86 5.50
N ALA A 94 -9.72 1.73 5.11
CA ALA A 94 -10.88 1.73 4.21
C ALA A 94 -12.09 2.49 4.82
N GLU A 95 -12.22 2.49 6.15
CA GLU A 95 -13.32 3.16 6.86
C GLU A 95 -13.16 4.69 6.87
N LEU A 96 -11.94 5.20 6.69
CA LEU A 96 -11.67 6.64 6.61
C LEU A 96 -11.91 7.21 5.20
N GLY A 97 -12.50 6.43 4.30
CA GLY A 97 -12.73 6.84 2.90
C GLY A 97 -11.44 7.02 2.09
N ALA A 98 -10.31 6.52 2.61
CA ALA A 98 -9.02 6.62 1.94
C ALA A 98 -9.01 5.68 0.72
N GLU A 99 -8.89 6.26 -0.48
CA GLU A 99 -8.58 5.47 -1.66
C GLU A 99 -7.07 5.24 -1.71
N ASP A 100 -6.68 4.02 -1.33
CA ASP A 100 -5.29 3.62 -1.31
C ASP A 100 -4.82 3.14 -2.69
N ILE A 101 -3.56 3.42 -3.00
CA ILE A 101 -2.86 2.91 -4.17
C ILE A 101 -1.75 1.99 -3.70
N ASN A 102 -1.95 0.69 -3.89
CA ASN A 102 -0.89 -0.30 -3.68
C ASN A 102 -0.42 -0.87 -5.01
N GLY A 103 0.90 -0.97 -5.19
CA GLY A 103 1.49 -1.71 -6.30
C GLY A 103 1.60 -0.96 -7.64
N THR A 104 1.64 0.38 -7.64
CA THR A 104 1.84 1.16 -8.87
C THR A 104 3.26 0.99 -9.42
N VAL A 105 3.35 0.84 -10.75
CA VAL A 105 4.61 0.93 -11.48
C VAL A 105 4.95 2.39 -11.71
N ILE A 106 6.14 2.81 -11.29
CA ILE A 106 6.63 4.17 -11.46
C ILE A 106 7.94 4.11 -12.25
N THR A 107 8.10 5.04 -13.20
CA THR A 107 9.34 5.22 -13.96
C THR A 107 9.50 6.69 -14.36
N THR A 108 10.59 7.04 -15.07
CA THR A 108 10.85 8.40 -15.52
C THR A 108 10.27 8.67 -16.91
N ARG A 109 9.83 9.91 -17.17
CA ARG A 109 9.41 10.36 -18.51
C ARG A 109 10.51 10.16 -19.56
N SER A 110 11.77 10.38 -19.16
CA SER A 110 12.94 10.16 -20.00
C SER A 110 13.05 8.71 -20.47
N LEU A 111 12.88 7.75 -19.54
CA LEU A 111 12.92 6.32 -19.90
C LEU A 111 11.77 5.94 -20.84
N ILE A 112 10.58 6.49 -20.62
CA ILE A 112 9.43 6.27 -21.53
C ILE A 112 9.73 6.83 -22.92
N ALA A 113 10.28 8.04 -23.02
CA ALA A 113 10.61 8.67 -24.30
C ALA A 113 11.72 7.91 -25.06
N GLN A 114 12.76 7.49 -24.35
CA GLN A 114 13.94 6.82 -24.95
C GLN A 114 13.69 5.34 -25.25
N GLN A 115 12.90 4.65 -24.43
CA GLN A 115 12.75 3.18 -24.46
C GLN A 115 11.28 2.74 -24.50
N ARG A 116 10.42 3.50 -25.21
CA ARG A 116 8.97 3.28 -25.24
C ARG A 116 8.57 1.83 -25.48
N ASP A 117 9.18 1.18 -26.48
CA ASP A 117 8.89 -0.19 -26.86
C ASP A 117 9.27 -1.22 -25.76
N THR A 118 10.38 -1.00 -25.07
CA THR A 118 10.78 -1.80 -23.90
C THR A 118 9.79 -1.64 -22.75
N ILE A 119 9.33 -0.42 -22.47
CA ILE A 119 8.32 -0.19 -21.43
C ILE A 119 6.96 -0.80 -21.81
N LEU A 120 6.57 -0.77 -23.09
CA LEU A 120 5.37 -1.47 -23.58
C LEU A 120 5.50 -3.00 -23.42
N ARG A 121 6.68 -3.58 -23.71
CA ARG A 121 6.93 -5.00 -23.43
C ARG A 121 6.83 -5.32 -21.94
N PHE A 122 7.41 -4.47 -21.09
CA PHE A 122 7.30 -4.61 -19.64
C PHE A 122 5.83 -4.58 -19.19
N LEU A 123 5.05 -3.58 -19.61
CA LEU A 123 3.63 -3.47 -19.21
C LEU A 123 2.79 -4.65 -19.71
N ARG A 124 3.09 -5.20 -20.90
CA ARG A 124 2.47 -6.44 -21.39
C ARG A 124 2.80 -7.64 -20.50
N ALA A 125 4.06 -7.80 -20.10
CA ALA A 125 4.47 -8.85 -19.18
C ALA A 125 3.84 -8.67 -17.79
N PHE A 126 3.82 -7.44 -17.27
CA PHE A 126 3.22 -7.08 -16.00
C PHE A 126 1.72 -7.40 -15.99
N THR A 127 0.98 -7.03 -17.04
CA THR A 127 -0.46 -7.35 -17.18
C THR A 127 -0.72 -8.86 -17.16
N ARG A 128 0.09 -9.66 -17.86
CA ARG A 128 0.00 -11.13 -17.82
C ARG A 128 0.32 -11.68 -16.43
N GLY A 129 1.29 -11.09 -15.74
CA GLY A 129 1.61 -11.42 -14.35
C GLY A 129 0.44 -11.14 -13.40
N MET A 130 -0.23 -9.98 -13.55
CA MET A 130 -1.43 -9.63 -12.79
C MET A 130 -2.58 -10.61 -13.05
N TYR A 131 -2.80 -11.00 -14.31
CA TYR A 131 -3.80 -12.02 -14.63
C TYR A 131 -3.47 -13.35 -13.97
N ARG A 132 -2.24 -13.86 -14.16
CA ARG A 132 -1.80 -15.11 -13.57
C ARG A 132 -1.88 -15.10 -12.05
N TYR A 133 -1.55 -13.98 -11.41
CA TYR A 133 -1.71 -13.83 -9.97
C TYR A 133 -3.16 -14.10 -9.53
N ARG A 134 -4.13 -13.59 -10.29
CA ARG A 134 -5.56 -13.74 -9.98
C ARG A 134 -6.13 -15.12 -10.31
N THR A 135 -5.57 -15.81 -11.30
CA THR A 135 -6.18 -17.03 -11.86
C THR A 135 -5.43 -18.32 -11.53
N ASP A 136 -4.16 -18.25 -11.12
CA ASP A 136 -3.31 -19.40 -10.79
C ASP A 136 -2.83 -19.30 -9.34
N LYS A 137 -3.69 -19.75 -8.42
CA LYS A 137 -3.47 -19.64 -6.96
C LYS A 137 -2.19 -20.35 -6.53
N GLU A 138 -1.96 -21.58 -6.97
CA GLU A 138 -0.80 -22.39 -6.54
C GLU A 138 0.52 -21.77 -7.00
N PHE A 139 0.59 -21.29 -8.24
CA PHE A 139 1.76 -20.54 -8.69
C PHE A 139 1.96 -19.25 -7.89
N SER A 140 0.88 -18.53 -7.62
CA SER A 140 0.91 -17.28 -6.86
C SER A 140 1.44 -17.49 -5.44
N LYS A 141 0.94 -18.50 -4.73
CA LYS A 141 1.42 -18.89 -3.39
C LYS A 141 2.91 -19.24 -3.42
N LYS A 142 3.37 -19.98 -4.43
CA LYS A 142 4.80 -20.31 -4.60
C LYS A 142 5.68 -19.06 -4.78
N VAL A 143 5.25 -18.12 -5.61
CA VAL A 143 5.96 -16.85 -5.85
C VAL A 143 5.95 -15.99 -4.59
N LEU A 144 4.79 -15.86 -3.93
CA LEU A 144 4.64 -15.14 -2.66
C LEU A 144 5.55 -15.71 -1.57
N GLY A 145 5.61 -17.04 -1.42
CA GLY A 145 6.47 -17.68 -0.43
C GLY A 145 7.95 -17.42 -0.68
N LYS A 146 8.39 -17.52 -1.95
CA LYS A 146 9.78 -17.28 -2.35
C LYS A 146 10.22 -15.83 -2.06
N TYR A 147 9.47 -14.85 -2.53
CA TYR A 147 9.89 -13.43 -2.46
C TYR A 147 9.47 -12.75 -1.15
N GLY A 148 8.34 -13.14 -0.58
CA GLY A 148 7.87 -12.67 0.72
C GLY A 148 8.54 -13.36 1.91
N LYS A 149 9.34 -14.41 1.68
CA LYS A 149 9.95 -15.25 2.72
C LYS A 149 8.89 -15.79 3.70
N ILE A 150 7.74 -16.18 3.18
CA ILE A 150 6.61 -16.74 3.94
C ILE A 150 6.62 -18.26 3.71
N SER A 151 6.81 -19.03 4.78
CA SER A 151 6.78 -20.49 4.74
C SER A 151 5.44 -21.09 5.18
N ASP A 152 4.61 -20.30 5.86
CA ASP A 152 3.31 -20.74 6.38
C ASP A 152 2.24 -20.74 5.28
N ASP A 153 1.70 -21.91 4.95
CA ASP A 153 0.74 -22.06 3.85
C ASP A 153 -0.60 -21.38 4.12
N GLU A 154 -1.05 -21.39 5.39
CA GLU A 154 -2.28 -20.68 5.81
C GLU A 154 -2.14 -19.17 5.53
N THR A 155 -1.00 -18.58 5.89
CA THR A 155 -0.69 -17.18 5.58
C THR A 155 -0.62 -16.93 4.08
N LEU A 156 -0.03 -17.84 3.28
CA LEU A 156 0.04 -17.71 1.83
C LEU A 156 -1.35 -17.76 1.19
N GLU A 157 -2.18 -18.70 1.61
CA GLU A 157 -3.57 -18.85 1.17
C GLU A 157 -4.37 -17.59 1.50
N ALA A 158 -4.33 -17.14 2.75
CA ALA A 158 -5.03 -15.94 3.19
C ALA A 158 -4.51 -14.68 2.48
N THR A 159 -3.21 -14.61 2.16
CA THR A 159 -2.63 -13.49 1.39
C THR A 159 -3.24 -13.44 0.00
N TRP A 160 -3.29 -14.59 -0.68
CA TRP A 160 -3.87 -14.66 -2.00
C TRP A 160 -5.36 -14.31 -1.98
N GLN A 161 -6.12 -14.78 -0.98
CA GLN A 161 -7.53 -14.47 -0.81
C GLN A 161 -7.80 -12.98 -0.53
N ASP A 162 -6.92 -12.29 0.20
CA ASP A 162 -7.05 -10.85 0.47
C ASP A 162 -6.78 -10.01 -0.79
N TYR A 163 -5.77 -10.38 -1.59
CA TYR A 163 -5.31 -9.54 -2.70
C TYR A 163 -5.87 -9.92 -4.08
N ALA A 164 -6.00 -11.19 -4.42
CA ALA A 164 -6.39 -11.61 -5.77
C ALA A 164 -7.77 -11.07 -6.21
N PRO A 165 -8.82 -11.07 -5.36
CA PRO A 165 -10.12 -10.51 -5.75
C PRO A 165 -10.11 -8.99 -5.97
N THR A 166 -9.19 -8.28 -5.31
CA THR A 166 -9.11 -6.81 -5.35
C THR A 166 -8.20 -6.29 -6.46
N LEU A 167 -7.33 -7.14 -7.01
CA LEU A 167 -6.37 -6.74 -8.02
C LEU A 167 -7.09 -6.38 -9.34
N GLN A 168 -6.79 -5.20 -9.87
CA GLN A 168 -7.39 -4.69 -11.09
C GLN A 168 -7.05 -5.59 -12.30
N LYS A 169 -7.96 -5.65 -13.28
CA LYS A 169 -7.72 -6.36 -14.56
C LYS A 169 -6.77 -5.64 -15.51
N THR A 170 -6.60 -4.34 -15.29
CA THR A 170 -5.76 -3.43 -16.08
C THR A 170 -4.68 -2.82 -15.16
N PRO A 171 -3.46 -2.57 -15.66
CA PRO A 171 -2.45 -1.84 -14.91
C PRO A 171 -2.70 -0.32 -14.88
N ARG A 172 -3.92 0.13 -15.25
CA ARG A 172 -4.31 1.54 -15.25
C ARG A 172 -4.34 2.06 -13.81
N PRO A 173 -3.58 3.13 -13.50
CA PRO A 173 -3.57 3.67 -12.15
C PRO A 173 -4.90 4.37 -11.84
N SER A 174 -5.34 4.31 -10.57
CA SER A 174 -6.57 5.00 -10.13
C SER A 174 -6.33 6.50 -10.04
N LEU A 175 -6.93 7.27 -10.96
CA LEU A 175 -6.81 8.73 -10.95
C LEU A 175 -7.39 9.36 -9.69
N LYS A 176 -8.50 8.82 -9.19
CA LYS A 176 -9.17 9.31 -7.99
C LYS A 176 -8.30 9.12 -6.74
N ALA A 177 -7.66 7.96 -6.62
CA ALA A 177 -6.73 7.70 -5.54
C ALA A 177 -5.47 8.59 -5.62
N ILE A 178 -4.95 8.87 -6.83
CA ILE A 178 -3.79 9.76 -7.00
C ILE A 178 -4.17 11.19 -6.63
N GLN A 179 -5.34 11.63 -7.06
CA GLN A 179 -5.89 12.94 -6.69
C GLN A 179 -6.01 13.08 -5.18
N PHE A 180 -6.58 12.06 -4.51
CA PHE A 180 -6.65 12.01 -3.05
C PHE A 180 -5.26 12.13 -2.40
N LEU A 181 -4.25 11.42 -2.91
CA LEU A 181 -2.89 11.53 -2.41
C LEU A 181 -2.31 12.93 -2.61
N LEU A 182 -2.48 13.55 -3.78
CA LEU A 182 -1.97 14.90 -4.05
C LEU A 182 -2.57 15.96 -3.13
N GLU A 183 -3.86 15.85 -2.82
CA GLU A 183 -4.57 16.78 -1.92
C GLU A 183 -4.09 16.65 -0.47
N ASN A 184 -3.74 15.43 -0.04
CA ASN A 184 -3.37 15.15 1.35
C ASN A 184 -1.85 15.17 1.62
N GLN A 185 -1.00 15.03 0.59
CA GLN A 185 0.46 15.00 0.75
C GLN A 185 1.12 16.37 0.72
N PHE A 186 0.50 17.36 0.08
CA PHE A 186 1.07 18.71 -0.08
C PHE A 186 0.23 19.80 0.59
N PRO A 187 -0.10 19.68 1.90
CA PRO A 187 -0.88 20.69 2.59
C PRO A 187 -0.13 22.03 2.56
N GLY A 188 -0.71 23.03 1.89
CA GLY A 188 -0.14 24.38 1.79
C GLY A 188 0.54 24.71 0.46
N LYS A 189 0.73 23.76 -0.46
CA LYS A 189 1.26 24.06 -1.80
C LYS A 189 0.21 24.77 -2.66
N LYS A 190 0.52 25.97 -3.15
CA LYS A 190 -0.34 26.78 -4.02
C LYS A 190 0.40 27.17 -5.32
N PRO A 191 -0.09 26.81 -6.52
CA PRO A 191 -1.25 25.95 -6.77
C PRO A 191 -0.99 24.49 -6.33
N PRO A 192 -2.03 23.69 -6.07
CA PRO A 192 -1.86 22.26 -5.82
C PRO A 192 -1.21 21.58 -7.04
N PRO A 193 -0.40 20.53 -6.83
CA PRO A 193 0.12 19.76 -7.95
C PRO A 193 -1.01 19.17 -8.80
N LYS A 194 -0.81 19.15 -10.11
CA LYS A 194 -1.80 18.59 -11.05
C LYS A 194 -1.50 17.14 -11.35
N LEU A 195 -2.53 16.35 -11.59
CA LEU A 195 -2.42 14.91 -11.82
C LEU A 195 -1.53 14.57 -13.03
N GLU A 196 -1.59 15.36 -14.09
CA GLU A 196 -0.80 15.17 -15.32
C GLU A 196 0.71 15.38 -15.10
N GLN A 197 1.10 15.93 -13.95
CA GLN A 197 2.51 16.00 -13.57
C GLN A 197 3.05 14.63 -13.14
N PHE A 198 2.19 13.73 -12.65
CA PHE A 198 2.58 12.46 -12.05
C PHE A 198 2.11 11.23 -12.85
N VAL A 199 1.10 11.39 -13.70
CA VAL A 199 0.45 10.27 -14.39
C VAL A 199 0.62 10.37 -15.90
N ASP A 200 1.11 9.29 -16.49
CA ASP A 200 1.12 9.07 -17.94
C ASP A 200 0.29 7.81 -18.24
N THR A 201 -0.90 7.99 -18.81
CA THR A 201 -1.78 6.89 -19.21
C THR A 201 -1.56 6.45 -20.67
N SER A 202 -0.68 7.10 -21.43
CA SER A 202 -0.55 6.88 -22.87
C SER A 202 -0.18 5.44 -23.22
N LEU A 203 0.61 4.79 -22.36
CA LEU A 203 1.05 3.41 -22.55
C LEU A 203 -0.06 2.40 -22.26
N VAL A 204 -0.82 2.59 -21.17
CA VAL A 204 -1.94 1.68 -20.85
C VAL A 204 -3.08 1.86 -21.83
N GLU A 205 -3.38 3.08 -22.24
CA GLU A 205 -4.37 3.39 -23.28
C GLU A 205 -4.03 2.73 -24.61
N GLN A 206 -2.74 2.70 -24.98
CA GLN A 206 -2.29 2.00 -26.18
C GLN A 206 -2.57 0.49 -26.09
N LEU A 207 -2.34 -0.13 -24.92
CA LEU A 207 -2.62 -1.55 -24.71
C LEU A 207 -4.13 -1.84 -24.70
N GLU A 208 -4.94 -0.99 -24.07
CA GLU A 208 -6.40 -1.07 -24.08
C GLU A 208 -6.96 -0.98 -25.50
N LYS A 209 -6.57 0.07 -26.26
CA LYS A 209 -7.02 0.27 -27.65
C LYS A 209 -6.63 -0.87 -28.59
N SER A 210 -5.51 -1.55 -28.34
CA SER A 210 -5.09 -2.71 -29.12
C SER A 210 -5.89 -4.00 -28.85
N GLY A 211 -6.79 -3.99 -27.87
CA GLY A 211 -7.51 -5.18 -27.41
C GLY A 211 -6.64 -6.16 -26.61
N PHE A 212 -5.39 -5.79 -26.31
CA PHE A 212 -4.46 -6.65 -25.58
C PHE A 212 -4.94 -6.95 -24.15
N ILE A 213 -5.42 -5.92 -23.42
CA ILE A 213 -5.88 -6.09 -22.03
C ILE A 213 -7.05 -7.09 -21.99
N ASP A 214 -8.02 -6.96 -22.90
CA ASP A 214 -9.15 -7.89 -22.97
C ASP A 214 -8.69 -9.29 -23.35
N SER A 215 -7.75 -9.43 -24.30
CA SER A 215 -7.22 -10.73 -24.72
C SER A 215 -6.56 -11.51 -23.58
N VAL A 216 -5.92 -10.82 -22.63
CA VAL A 216 -5.30 -11.43 -21.45
C VAL A 216 -6.33 -11.83 -20.40
N ASN A 217 -7.47 -11.12 -20.34
CA ASN A 217 -8.49 -11.29 -19.29
C ASN A 217 -9.67 -12.18 -19.68
N LYS A 218 -9.65 -12.76 -20.89
CA LYS A 218 -10.57 -13.82 -21.30
C LYS A 218 -10.30 -15.11 -20.51
#